data_AF-A0A961SY66-F1
#
_entry.id   AF-A0A961SY66-F1
#
_cell.length_a   1.000
_cell.length_b   1.000
_cell.length_c   1.000
_cell.angle_alpha   90.00
_cell.angle_beta   90.00
_cell.angle_gamma   90.00
#
_symmetry.space_group_name_H-M   'P 1'
#
loop_
_entity.id
_entity.type
_entity.pdbx_description
1 polymer ?
#
loop_
_entity_poly.entity_id
_entity_poly.type
_entity_poly.pdbx_seq_one_letter_code
_entity_poly.pdbx_strand_id
1 'polypeptide(L)' 'MARFAGAVNIVTTAGHSGRRGVTVSAAVSVSDNPPTILVCLNRNRAENAFFAENGVMALNTLCEGHVSLARAFAGEG' A
#
# COMPACT_ATOMS: atom_id res chain seq x y z
N MET A 1 3.57 10.55 15.13
CA MET A 1 2.50 9.60 14.77
C MET A 1 2.52 8.28 15.55
N ALA A 2 3.59 7.91 16.28
CA ALA A 2 3.70 6.59 16.93
C ALA A 2 2.59 6.20 17.94
N ARG A 3 1.78 7.16 18.43
CA ARG A 3 0.62 6.90 19.32
C ARG A 3 -0.74 6.90 18.60
N PHE A 4 -0.75 7.15 17.29
CA PHE A 4 -1.96 7.11 16.47
C PHE A 4 -1.99 5.77 15.74
N ALA A 5 -2.85 4.85 16.19
CA ALA A 5 -2.95 3.53 15.60
C ALA A 5 -3.43 3.63 14.14
N GLY A 6 -2.84 2.82 13.26
CA GLY A 6 -3.26 2.69 11.87
C GLY A 6 -3.35 1.22 11.50
N ALA A 7 -4.39 0.86 10.74
CA ALA A 7 -4.48 -0.48 10.17
C ALA A 7 -3.28 -0.73 9.23
N VAL A 8 -2.70 -1.92 9.29
CA VAL A 8 -1.60 -2.30 8.40
C VAL A 8 -2.19 -2.87 7.11
N ASN A 9 -1.76 -2.32 5.99
CA ASN A 9 -2.17 -2.77 4.67
C ASN A 9 -0.94 -3.04 3.81
N ILE A 10 -1.09 -3.86 2.77
CA ILE A 10 -0.16 -3.94 1.65
C ILE A 10 -0.87 -3.39 0.43
N VAL A 11 -0.34 -2.31 -0.13
CA VAL A 11 -0.80 -1.80 -1.43
C VAL A 11 0.03 -2.46 -2.52
N THR A 12 -0.63 -3.07 -3.50
CA THR A 12 0.02 -3.77 -4.62
C THR A 12 -0.40 -3.19 -5.95
N THR A 13 0.46 -3.35 -6.96
CA THR A 13 0.17 -3.05 -8.35
C THR A 13 0.84 -4.09 -9.25
N ALA A 14 0.25 -4.33 -10.41
CA ALA A 14 0.78 -5.18 -11.46
C ALA A 14 0.33 -4.65 -12.81
N GLY A 15 1.25 -4.62 -13.78
CA GLY A 15 0.97 -4.14 -15.13
C GLY A 15 2.22 -4.14 -15.99
N HIS A 16 2.24 -3.28 -17.00
CA HIS A 16 3.34 -3.19 -17.98
C HIS A 16 4.67 -2.74 -17.34
N SER A 17 4.63 -1.93 -16.28
CA SER A 17 5.81 -1.53 -15.50
C SER A 17 6.27 -2.60 -14.50
N GLY A 18 5.63 -3.77 -14.48
CA GLY A 18 5.95 -4.87 -13.58
C GLY A 18 5.09 -4.91 -12.33
N ARG A 19 5.58 -5.61 -11.30
CA ARG A 19 4.86 -5.86 -10.04
C ARG A 19 5.54 -5.14 -8.89
N ARG A 20 4.74 -4.58 -8.00
CA ARG A 20 5.21 -3.96 -6.75
C ARG A 20 4.21 -4.14 -5.63
N GLY A 21 4.70 -4.28 -4.41
CA GLY A 21 3.91 -4.11 -3.20
C GLY A 21 4.67 -3.33 -2.14
N VAL A 22 3.95 -2.66 -1.26
CA VAL A 22 4.53 -1.88 -0.16
C VAL A 22 3.62 -1.97 1.06
N THR A 23 4.19 -2.18 2.24
CA THR A 23 3.47 -2.06 3.51
C THR A 23 3.15 -0.59 3.80
N VAL A 24 1.88 -0.28 4.03
CA VAL A 24 1.38 1.08 4.28
C VAL A 24 0.39 1.09 5.46
N SER A 25 0.51 2.13 6.29
CA SER A 25 -0.50 2.49 7.30
C SER A 25 -1.26 3.78 6.93
N ALA A 26 -0.77 4.54 5.96
CA ALA A 26 -1.38 5.76 5.46
C ALA A 26 -2.35 5.47 4.31
N ALA A 27 -3.50 4.88 4.65
CA ALA A 27 -4.62 4.65 3.74
C ALA A 27 -5.93 5.06 4.41
N VAL A 28 -6.86 5.63 3.65
CA VAL A 28 -8.14 6.13 4.19
C VAL A 28 -9.27 6.00 3.15
N SER A 29 -10.50 5.78 3.62
CA SER A 29 -11.71 5.92 2.81
C SER A 29 -11.98 7.38 2.48
N VAL A 30 -12.40 7.66 1.25
CA VAL A 30 -12.70 9.02 0.77
C VAL A 30 -14.19 9.21 0.52
N SER A 31 -14.83 8.30 -0.20
CA SER A 31 -16.25 8.33 -0.53
C SER A 31 -16.77 6.91 -0.74
N ASP A 32 -18.06 6.69 -0.53
CA ASP A 32 -18.79 5.47 -0.92
C ASP A 32 -19.58 5.67 -2.23
N ASN A 33 -19.70 6.89 -2.73
CA ASN A 33 -20.37 7.24 -3.99
C ASN A 33 -19.56 8.28 -4.79
N PRO A 34 -18.72 7.86 -5.75
CA PRO A 34 -18.32 6.47 -6.01
C PRO A 34 -17.38 5.93 -4.91
N PRO A 35 -17.31 4.60 -4.70
CA PRO A 35 -16.35 4.00 -3.77
C PRO A 35 -14.92 4.42 -4.10
N THR A 36 -14.30 5.17 -3.18
CA THR A 36 -12.99 5.80 -3.38
C THR A 36 -12.13 5.65 -2.12
N ILE A 37 -10.87 5.29 -2.32
CA ILE A 37 -9.84 5.22 -1.28
C ILE A 37 -8.59 6.00 -1.71
N LEU A 38 -7.82 6.46 -0.73
CA LEU A 38 -6.53 7.12 -0.93
C LEU A 38 -5.43 6.35 -0.20
N VAL A 39 -4.26 6.25 -0.83
CA VAL A 39 -3.03 5.70 -0.24
C VAL A 39 -1.87 6.66 -0.47
N CYS A 40 -1.09 6.93 0.57
CA CYS A 40 0.09 7.80 0.48
C CYS A 40 1.37 6.98 0.25
N LEU A 41 2.08 7.24 -0.85
CA LEU A 41 3.34 6.58 -1.20
C LEU A 41 4.53 7.56 -1.16
N ASN A 42 5.68 7.09 -0.67
CA ASN A 42 6.90 7.90 -0.65
C ASN A 42 7.52 8.00 -2.05
N ARG A 43 7.51 9.19 -2.65
CA ARG A 43 8.08 9.46 -3.98
C ARG A 43 9.59 9.24 -4.08
N ASN A 44 10.32 9.24 -2.97
CA ASN A 44 11.76 9.00 -2.95
C ASN A 44 12.12 7.52 -3.18
N ARG A 45 11.12 6.62 -3.22
CA ARG A 45 11.30 5.24 -3.68
C ARG A 45 10.91 5.17 -5.15
N ALA A 46 11.90 5.15 -6.04
CA ALA A 46 11.70 5.19 -7.50
C ALA A 46 10.70 4.13 -8.00
N GLU A 47 10.74 2.92 -7.43
CA GLU A 47 9.83 1.84 -7.78
C GLU A 47 8.35 2.17 -7.48
N ASN A 48 8.03 3.14 -6.60
CA ASN A 48 6.65 3.59 -6.39
C ASN A 48 6.06 4.27 -7.64
N ALA A 49 6.86 4.63 -8.65
CA ALA A 49 6.37 5.10 -9.95
C ALA A 49 5.48 4.05 -10.64
N PHE A 50 5.70 2.75 -10.37
CA PHE A 50 4.93 1.66 -11.00
C PHE A 50 3.43 1.76 -10.71
N PHE A 51 3.02 2.33 -9.57
CA PHE A 51 1.61 2.53 -9.25
C PHE A 51 0.94 3.53 -10.21
N ALA A 52 1.62 4.62 -10.53
CA ALA A 52 1.14 5.63 -11.46
C ALA A 52 1.19 5.12 -12.91
N GLU A 53 2.28 4.45 -13.28
CA GLU A 53 2.47 3.92 -14.63
C GLU A 53 1.49 2.78 -14.95
N ASN A 54 1.25 1.85 -14.02
CA ASN A 54 0.26 0.79 -14.20
C ASN A 54 -1.18 1.30 -14.12
N GLY A 55 -1.43 2.41 -13.42
CA GLY A 55 -2.76 3.02 -13.27
C GLY A 55 -3.76 2.22 -12.43
N VAL A 56 -3.32 1.13 -11.79
CA VAL A 56 -4.16 0.25 -10.96
C VAL A 56 -3.46 -0.11 -9.65
N MET A 57 -4.25 -0.29 -8.61
CA MET A 57 -3.77 -0.79 -7.32
C MET A 57 -4.80 -1.67 -6.62
N ALA A 58 -4.34 -2.54 -5.72
CA ALA A 58 -5.17 -3.23 -4.75
C ALA A 58 -4.68 -2.89 -3.34
N LEU A 59 -5.62 -2.60 -2.43
CA LEU A 59 -5.33 -2.40 -1.00
C LEU A 59 -5.72 -3.65 -0.24
N ASN A 60 -4.73 -4.32 0.37
CA ASN A 60 -4.92 -5.57 1.10
C ASN A 60 -4.76 -5.31 2.60
N THR A 61 -5.86 -5.28 3.34
CA THR A 61 -5.82 -5.13 4.81
C THR A 61 -5.33 -6.42 5.46
N LEU A 62 -4.35 -6.30 6.36
CA LEU A 62 -3.72 -7.46 6.97
C LEU A 62 -4.42 -7.89 8.26
N CYS A 63 -4.32 -9.19 8.54
CA CYS A 63 -4.76 -9.81 9.79
C CYS A 63 -3.56 -10.02 10.74
N GLU A 64 -3.84 -10.36 12.00
CA GLU A 64 -2.82 -10.61 13.04
C GLU A 64 -1.71 -11.58 12.59
N GLY A 65 -2.05 -12.64 11.86
CA GLY A 65 -1.08 -13.64 11.39
C GLY A 65 -0.12 -13.17 10.29
N HIS A 66 -0.27 -11.95 9.75
CA HIS A 66 0.49 -11.48 8.57
C HIS A 66 1.70 -10.61 8.91
N VAL A 67 2.23 -10.69 10.14
CA VAL A 67 3.40 -9.87 10.57
C VAL A 67 4.62 -10.09 9.66
N SER A 68 4.94 -11.34 9.32
CA SER A 68 6.07 -11.67 8.43
C SER A 68 5.90 -11.06 7.04
N LEU A 69 4.68 -11.10 6.49
CA LEU A 69 4.34 -10.48 5.21
C LEU A 69 4.48 -8.95 5.28
N ALA A 70 3.98 -8.33 6.35
CA ALA A 70 4.11 -6.89 6.57
C ALA A 70 5.58 -6.45 6.62
N ARG A 71 6.46 -7.21 7.28
CA ARG A 71 7.90 -6.92 7.37
C ARG A 71 8.59 -7.06 6.01
N ALA A 72 8.32 -8.15 5.28
CA ALA A 72 8.88 -8.35 3.95
C ALA A 72 8.54 -7.19 2.98
N PHE A 73 7.28 -6.74 2.97
CA PHE A 73 6.85 -5.62 2.14
C PHE A 73 7.20 -4.23 2.71
N ALA A 74 7.74 -4.15 3.94
CA ALA A 74 8.34 -2.94 4.51
C ALA A 74 9.84 -2.79 4.19
N GLY A 75 10.46 -3.80 3.56
CA GLY A 75 11.89 -3.85 3.28
C GLY A 75 12.73 -4.39 4.44
N GLU A 76 12.10 -5.07 5.41
CA GLU A 76 12.80 -5.86 6.43
C GLU A 76 12.99 -7.29 5.90
N GLY A 77 14.11 -7.53 5.21
CA GLY A 77 14.48 -8.81 4.62
C GLY A 77 15.89 -8.78 4.05
#